data_AF-A0A1T5AYQ9-F1
#
_entry.id   AF-A0A1T5AYQ9-F1
#
_cell.length_a   1.000
_cell.length_b   1.000
_cell.length_c   1.000
_cell.angle_alpha   90.00
_cell.angle_beta   90.00
_cell.angle_gamma   90.00
#
_symmetry.space_group_name_H-M   'P 1'
#
loop_
_entity.id
_entity.type
_entity.pdbx_description
1 polymer ?
#
loop_
_entity_poly.entity_id
_entity_poly.type
_entity_poly.pdbx_seq_one_letter_code
_entity_poly.pdbx_strand_id
1 'polypeptide(L)'
;MTLVNINEMLLKTLQIGREIVKSLCRKNLPYFGQLKRVIKGLKEGSQKEVILQSLLGWAMGEIEGEILHWKELAASFLKEYHKVKNTENKVQSKDKTVKQTLPINMTKRELILLFFRQMYDVGAFLNCTIEKLARFINDTFHLDKSYRTISNSLSKFKVEKEKDLVYHATLILEQKKQE
;
A
#
# COMPACT_ATOMS: atom_id res chain seq x y z
N MET A 1 -27.76 6.15 -2.12
CA MET A 1 -26.70 5.27 -2.65
C MET A 1 -26.73 4.02 -1.79
N THR A 2 -27.16 2.88 -2.33
CA THR A 2 -27.23 1.61 -1.61
C THR A 2 -25.85 1.31 -1.06
N LEU A 3 -25.76 1.10 0.26
CA LEU A 3 -24.60 0.51 0.92
C LEU A 3 -24.28 -0.80 0.20
N VAL A 4 -23.41 -0.76 -0.82
CA VAL A 4 -22.63 -1.94 -1.16
C VAL A 4 -21.87 -2.22 0.12
N ASN A 5 -22.29 -3.28 0.81
CA ASN A 5 -21.85 -3.61 2.14
C ASN A 5 -20.31 -3.69 2.09
N ILE A 6 -19.63 -2.77 2.77
CA ILE A 6 -18.18 -2.60 2.64
C ILE A 6 -17.44 -3.88 3.08
N ASN A 7 -18.04 -4.64 4.00
CA ASN A 7 -17.59 -5.99 4.34
C ASN A 7 -17.60 -6.92 3.12
N GLU A 8 -18.59 -6.79 2.23
CA GLU A 8 -18.68 -7.50 0.97
C GLU A 8 -17.57 -7.10 0.00
N MET A 9 -17.14 -5.82 -0.01
CA MET A 9 -16.02 -5.36 -0.83
C MET A 9 -14.68 -5.89 -0.31
N LEU A 10 -14.45 -5.84 1.01
CA LEU A 10 -13.25 -6.42 1.65
C LEU A 10 -13.22 -7.95 1.49
N LEU A 11 -14.35 -8.62 1.67
CA LEU A 11 -14.51 -10.05 1.39
C LEU A 11 -14.19 -10.36 -0.07
N LYS A 12 -14.69 -9.55 -1.02
CA LYS A 12 -14.35 -9.67 -2.44
C LYS A 12 -12.85 -9.48 -2.66
N THR A 13 -12.19 -8.52 -2.01
CA THR A 13 -10.73 -8.32 -2.12
C THR A 13 -9.93 -9.48 -1.57
N LEU A 14 -10.29 -10.02 -0.39
CA LEU A 14 -9.64 -11.21 0.18
C LEU A 14 -9.88 -12.44 -0.69
N GLN A 15 -11.10 -12.61 -1.20
CA GLN A 15 -11.46 -13.71 -2.08
C GLN A 15 -10.70 -13.63 -3.41
N ILE A 16 -10.61 -12.45 -4.02
CA ILE A 16 -9.79 -12.21 -5.22
C ILE A 16 -8.33 -12.54 -4.93
N GLY A 17 -7.79 -12.10 -3.79
CA GLY A 17 -6.42 -12.42 -3.38
C GLY A 17 -6.18 -13.93 -3.25
N ARG A 18 -7.10 -14.65 -2.61
CA ARG A 18 -7.05 -16.11 -2.52
C ARG A 18 -7.14 -16.78 -3.89
N GLU A 19 -8.00 -16.32 -4.79
CA GLU A 19 -8.10 -16.86 -6.16
C GLU A 19 -6.82 -16.62 -6.97
N ILE A 20 -6.16 -15.46 -6.80
CA ILE A 20 -4.84 -15.22 -7.39
C ILE A 20 -3.83 -16.24 -6.88
N VAL A 21 -3.76 -16.46 -5.56
CA VAL A 21 -2.84 -17.42 -4.96
C VAL A 21 -3.12 -18.85 -5.44
N LYS A 22 -4.40 -19.24 -5.52
CA LYS A 22 -4.82 -20.55 -6.05
C LYS A 22 -4.44 -20.72 -7.51
N SER A 23 -4.69 -19.70 -8.33
CA SER A 23 -4.39 -19.68 -9.76
C SER A 23 -2.89 -19.80 -10.02
N LEU A 24 -2.08 -19.01 -9.31
CA LEU A 24 -0.62 -19.06 -9.37
C LEU A 24 -0.10 -20.46 -9.01
N CYS A 25 -0.63 -21.05 -7.94
CA CYS A 25 -0.18 -22.36 -7.46
C CYS A 25 -0.84 -23.55 -8.16
N ARG A 26 -1.89 -23.32 -8.96
CA ARG A 26 -2.79 -24.35 -9.52
C ARG A 26 -3.31 -25.32 -8.45
N LYS A 27 -3.66 -24.79 -7.28
CA LYS A 27 -4.06 -25.55 -6.08
C LYS A 27 -5.11 -24.77 -5.28
N ASN A 28 -6.12 -25.45 -4.76
CA ASN A 28 -7.18 -24.83 -3.94
C ASN A 28 -6.71 -24.45 -2.53
N LEU A 29 -5.76 -25.20 -1.97
CA LEU A 29 -5.08 -24.93 -0.69
C LEU A 29 -3.56 -25.04 -0.90
N PRO A 30 -2.91 -23.98 -1.39
CA PRO A 30 -1.48 -23.98 -1.56
C PRO A 30 -0.76 -23.70 -0.24
N TYR A 31 0.39 -24.36 -0.02
CA TYR A 31 1.27 -24.04 1.10
C TYR A 31 2.42 -23.13 0.65
N PHE A 32 3.10 -22.49 1.61
CA PHE A 32 4.09 -21.46 1.33
C PHE A 32 5.20 -21.90 0.37
N GLY A 33 5.69 -23.14 0.47
CA GLY A 33 6.71 -23.69 -0.43
C GLY A 33 6.26 -23.83 -1.90
N GLN A 34 4.96 -23.95 -2.17
CA GLN A 34 4.43 -23.90 -3.54
C GLN A 34 4.40 -22.46 -4.07
N LEU A 35 3.83 -21.54 -3.29
CA LEU A 35 3.77 -20.13 -3.64
C LEU A 35 5.17 -19.55 -3.90
N LYS A 36 6.14 -19.86 -3.02
CA LYS A 36 7.54 -19.46 -3.17
C LYS A 36 8.16 -19.97 -4.48
N ARG A 37 7.90 -21.21 -4.87
CA ARG A 37 8.42 -21.79 -6.13
C ARG A 37 7.84 -21.09 -7.34
N VAL A 38 6.53 -20.83 -7.35
CA VAL A 38 5.86 -20.13 -8.46
C VAL A 38 6.41 -18.72 -8.60
N ILE A 39 6.52 -17.97 -7.50
CA ILE A 39 7.07 -16.61 -7.51
C ILE A 39 8.50 -16.58 -8.04
N LYS A 40 9.34 -17.53 -7.62
CA LYS A 40 10.72 -17.66 -8.13
C LYS A 40 10.77 -17.98 -9.62
N GLY A 41 9.76 -18.70 -10.14
CA GLY A 41 9.63 -19.04 -11.56
C GLY A 41 9.02 -17.93 -12.44
N LEU A 42 8.52 -16.84 -11.85
CA LEU A 42 8.02 -15.70 -12.63
C LEU A 42 9.17 -15.01 -13.35
N LYS A 43 8.97 -14.70 -14.65
CA LYS A 43 9.91 -13.89 -15.43
C LYS A 43 10.05 -12.51 -14.80
N GLU A 44 11.28 -12.01 -14.70
CA GLU A 44 11.54 -10.65 -14.22
C GLU A 44 10.87 -9.61 -15.14
N GLY A 45 10.41 -8.51 -14.54
CA GLY A 45 9.77 -7.41 -15.24
C GLY A 45 8.48 -6.92 -14.57
N SER A 46 7.81 -5.98 -15.24
CA SER A 46 6.62 -5.28 -14.71
C SER A 46 5.49 -6.22 -14.28
N GLN A 47 5.29 -7.33 -15.00
CA GLN A 47 4.26 -8.31 -14.64
C GLN A 47 4.53 -9.00 -13.30
N LYS A 48 5.79 -9.34 -13.01
CA LYS A 48 6.17 -9.93 -11.73
C LYS A 48 6.01 -8.93 -10.60
N GLU A 49 6.36 -7.66 -10.82
CA GLU A 49 6.15 -6.60 -9.83
C GLU A 49 4.67 -6.43 -9.50
N VAL A 50 3.79 -6.39 -10.51
CA VAL A 50 2.34 -6.29 -10.31
C VAL A 50 1.83 -7.49 -9.50
N ILE A 51 2.23 -8.70 -9.84
CA ILE A 51 1.84 -9.91 -9.10
C ILE A 51 2.31 -9.83 -7.64
N LEU A 52 3.56 -9.41 -7.41
CA LEU A 52 4.11 -9.27 -6.06
C LEU A 52 3.38 -8.21 -5.23
N GLN A 53 3.01 -7.07 -5.83
CA GLN A 53 2.23 -6.04 -5.15
C GLN A 53 0.81 -6.53 -4.81
N SER A 54 0.16 -7.25 -5.72
CA SER A 54 -1.16 -7.86 -5.45
C SER A 54 -1.09 -8.89 -4.32
N LEU A 55 -0.06 -9.73 -4.29
CA LEU A 55 0.18 -10.69 -3.21
C LEU A 55 0.49 -9.99 -1.88
N LEU A 56 1.20 -8.87 -1.91
CA LEU A 56 1.46 -8.06 -0.72
C LEU A 56 0.17 -7.47 -0.14
N GLY A 57 -0.67 -6.88 -0.99
CA GLY A 57 -1.98 -6.35 -0.58
C GLY A 57 -2.89 -7.44 -0.01
N TRP A 58 -2.95 -8.60 -0.68
CA TRP A 58 -3.67 -9.77 -0.17
C TRP A 58 -3.13 -10.19 1.21
N ALA A 59 -1.82 -10.40 1.34
CA ALA A 59 -1.25 -10.93 2.57
C ALA A 59 -1.41 -9.98 3.76
N MET A 60 -1.37 -8.67 3.52
CA MET A 60 -1.66 -7.66 4.56
C MET A 60 -3.11 -7.76 5.03
N GLY A 61 -4.08 -7.90 4.12
CA GLY A 61 -5.49 -8.07 4.51
C GLY A 61 -5.77 -9.42 5.17
N GLU A 62 -5.11 -10.49 4.71
CA GLU A 62 -5.37 -11.85 5.17
C GLU A 62 -4.81 -12.14 6.57
N ILE A 63 -3.80 -11.37 7.02
CA ILE A 63 -3.28 -11.46 8.41
C ILE A 63 -4.37 -11.20 9.45
N GLU A 64 -5.31 -10.31 9.13
CA GLU A 64 -6.47 -9.97 9.98
C GLU A 64 -7.69 -10.86 9.71
N GLY A 65 -7.60 -11.82 8.78
CA GLY A 65 -8.73 -12.64 8.35
C GLY A 65 -9.27 -13.58 9.44
N GLU A 66 -10.11 -14.56 9.10
CA GLU A 66 -10.59 -15.55 10.07
C GLU A 66 -10.04 -16.96 9.80
N ILE A 67 -9.65 -17.23 8.55
CA ILE A 67 -9.26 -18.58 8.13
C ILE A 67 -7.77 -18.80 8.40
N LEU A 68 -7.47 -19.67 9.37
CA LEU A 68 -6.12 -19.97 9.86
C LEU A 68 -5.13 -20.31 8.73
N HIS A 69 -5.51 -21.18 7.80
CA HIS A 69 -4.64 -21.58 6.69
C HIS A 69 -4.12 -20.37 5.88
N TRP A 70 -5.02 -19.45 5.54
CA TRP A 70 -4.66 -18.29 4.73
C TRP A 70 -3.84 -17.26 5.53
N LYS A 71 -4.12 -17.11 6.82
CA LYS A 71 -3.28 -16.33 7.75
C LYS A 71 -1.84 -16.83 7.78
N GLU A 72 -1.64 -18.13 7.98
CA GLU A 72 -0.31 -18.74 8.06
C GLU A 72 0.46 -18.59 6.75
N LEU A 73 -0.24 -18.75 5.62
CA LEU A 73 0.33 -18.56 4.29
C LEU A 73 0.76 -17.10 4.08
N ALA A 74 -0.10 -16.14 4.41
CA ALA A 74 0.16 -14.72 4.31
C ALA A 74 1.34 -14.28 5.21
N ALA A 75 1.36 -14.72 6.46
CA ALA A 75 2.44 -14.44 7.40
C ALA A 75 3.79 -15.00 6.91
N SER A 76 3.79 -16.23 6.39
CA SER A 76 4.99 -16.85 5.81
C SER A 76 5.50 -16.10 4.58
N PHE A 77 4.58 -15.67 3.71
CA PHE A 77 4.90 -14.85 2.54
C PHE A 77 5.51 -13.51 2.94
N LEU A 78 4.88 -12.76 3.86
CA LEU A 78 5.39 -11.46 4.32
C LEU A 78 6.79 -11.58 4.94
N LYS A 79 7.01 -12.60 5.79
CA LYS A 79 8.31 -12.86 6.40
C LYS A 79 9.41 -13.06 5.36
N GLU A 80 9.14 -13.81 4.31
CA GLU A 80 10.11 -14.04 3.23
C GLU A 80 10.30 -12.81 2.34
N TYR A 81 9.21 -12.13 1.98
CA TYR A 81 9.25 -10.91 1.17
C TYR A 81 10.12 -9.83 1.81
N HIS A 82 9.98 -9.62 3.12
CA HIS A 82 10.80 -8.69 3.87
C HIS A 82 12.26 -9.14 4.00
N LYS A 83 12.54 -10.44 4.14
CA LYS A 83 13.92 -10.96 4.14
C LYS A 83 14.63 -10.67 2.83
N VAL A 84 13.99 -10.93 1.69
CA VAL A 84 14.58 -10.68 0.37
C VAL A 84 14.87 -9.19 0.18
N LYS A 85 13.90 -8.32 0.47
CA LYS A 85 14.05 -6.87 0.34
C LYS A 85 15.16 -6.30 1.25
N ASN A 86 15.26 -6.81 2.48
CA ASN A 86 16.32 -6.41 3.40
C ASN A 86 17.71 -6.91 2.95
N THR A 87 17.77 -8.02 2.21
CA THR A 87 19.03 -8.55 1.67
C THR A 87 19.47 -7.78 0.42
N GLU A 88 18.53 -7.45 -0.48
CA GLU A 88 18.77 -6.59 -1.65
C GLU A 88 19.27 -5.19 -1.23
N ASN A 89 18.64 -4.61 -0.20
CA ASN A 89 19.07 -3.33 0.37
C ASN A 89 20.48 -3.38 0.99
N LYS A 90 20.91 -4.54 1.53
CA LYS A 90 22.26 -4.73 2.08
C LYS A 90 23.33 -4.99 1.01
N VAL A 91 22.96 -5.60 -0.12
CA VAL A 91 23.90 -5.82 -1.23
C VAL A 91 24.20 -4.52 -1.97
N GLN A 92 23.25 -3.59 -2.04
CA GLN A 92 23.48 -2.23 -2.57
C GLN A 92 24.24 -1.31 -1.62
N SER A 93 24.36 -1.64 -0.32
CA SER A 93 24.96 -0.76 0.69
C SER A 93 26.47 -0.89 0.85
N LYS A 94 27.20 -1.44 -0.12
CA LYS A 94 28.67 -1.51 -0.09
C LYS A 94 29.37 -0.25 -0.62
N ASP A 95 28.65 0.70 -1.18
CA ASP A 95 29.19 2.02 -1.48
C ASP A 95 28.71 3.07 -0.48
N LYS A 96 29.70 3.84 -0.02
CA LYS A 96 29.67 4.85 1.04
C LYS A 96 28.43 5.75 0.98
N THR A 97 27.73 5.84 2.11
CA THR A 97 27.12 7.08 2.67
C THR A 97 26.83 8.22 1.68
N VAL A 98 25.97 7.94 0.70
CA VAL A 98 25.05 8.93 0.16
C VAL A 98 23.71 8.26 0.31
N LYS A 99 22.77 8.86 1.05
CA LYS A 99 21.36 8.45 0.96
C LYS A 99 20.96 8.67 -0.51
N GLN A 100 21.14 7.66 -1.36
CA GLN A 100 20.57 7.67 -2.69
C GLN A 100 19.08 7.54 -2.48
N THR A 101 18.41 8.68 -2.39
CA THR A 101 16.96 8.72 -2.41
C THR A 101 16.53 8.16 -3.76
N LEU A 102 15.90 6.97 -3.75
CA LEU A 102 15.36 6.39 -4.98
C LEU A 102 14.42 7.43 -5.63
N PRO A 103 14.60 7.76 -6.92
CA PRO A 103 13.78 8.76 -7.57
C PRO A 103 12.31 8.29 -7.56
N ILE A 104 11.46 9.05 -6.86
CA ILE A 104 10.01 8.80 -6.87
C ILE A 104 9.48 9.24 -8.22
N ASN A 105 8.85 8.35 -8.98
CA ASN A 105 8.26 8.71 -10.28
C ASN A 105 7.02 9.62 -10.12
N MET A 106 6.60 10.26 -11.20
CA MET A 106 5.51 11.26 -11.18
C MET A 106 4.21 10.71 -10.58
N THR A 107 3.78 9.51 -10.98
CA THR A 107 2.56 8.88 -10.46
C THR A 107 2.62 8.68 -8.94
N LYS A 108 3.75 8.20 -8.41
CA LYS A 108 3.93 8.04 -6.96
C LYS A 108 3.95 9.39 -6.25
N ARG A 109 4.57 10.42 -6.84
CA ARG A 109 4.55 11.79 -6.29
C ARG A 109 3.12 12.31 -6.17
N GLU A 110 2.30 12.12 -7.21
CA GLU A 110 0.90 12.55 -7.21
C GLU A 110 0.06 11.78 -6.19
N LEU A 111 0.26 10.46 -6.07
CA LEU A 111 -0.42 9.64 -5.05
C LEU A 111 -0.07 10.08 -3.63
N ILE A 112 1.20 10.40 -3.36
CA ILE A 112 1.63 10.96 -2.06
C ILE A 112 0.88 12.27 -1.79
N LEU A 113 0.88 13.20 -2.75
CA LEU A 113 0.21 14.49 -2.58
C LEU A 113 -1.30 14.34 -2.37
N LEU A 114 -1.95 13.45 -3.12
CA LEU A 114 -3.37 13.14 -2.98
C LEU A 114 -3.68 12.54 -1.60
N PHE A 115 -2.89 11.57 -1.16
CA PHE A 115 -3.07 10.91 0.14
C PHE A 115 -2.92 11.90 1.31
N PHE A 116 -1.85 12.71 1.32
CA PHE A 116 -1.66 13.69 2.38
C PHE A 116 -2.71 14.80 2.34
N ARG A 117 -3.24 15.14 1.16
CA ARG A 117 -4.34 16.08 1.06
C ARG A 117 -5.63 15.53 1.68
N GLN A 118 -5.99 14.28 1.39
CA GLN A 118 -7.16 13.64 1.98
C GLN A 118 -7.03 13.51 3.51
N MET A 119 -5.85 13.13 4.01
CA MET A 119 -5.54 13.15 5.45
C MET A 119 -5.70 14.54 6.08
N TYR A 120 -5.30 15.59 5.36
CA TYR A 120 -5.50 16.97 5.80
C TYR A 120 -6.98 17.34 5.86
N ASP A 121 -7.76 16.98 4.85
CA ASP A 121 -9.19 17.30 4.76
C ASP A 121 -10.03 16.62 5.85
N VAL A 122 -9.64 15.43 6.31
CA VAL A 122 -10.28 14.74 7.46
C VAL A 122 -9.79 15.25 8.83
N GLY A 123 -8.91 16.25 8.86
CA GLY A 123 -8.44 16.84 10.11
C GLY A 123 -7.32 16.07 10.82
N ALA A 124 -6.64 15.13 10.15
CA ALA A 124 -5.54 14.38 10.75
C ALA A 124 -4.36 15.28 11.17
N PHE A 125 -4.29 16.50 10.64
CA PHE A 125 -3.24 17.48 10.92
C PHE A 125 -3.79 18.77 11.57
N LEU A 126 -4.62 18.65 12.60
CA LEU A 126 -5.12 19.71 13.50
C LEU A 126 -4.77 21.17 13.11
N ASN A 127 -3.60 21.66 13.53
CA ASN A 127 -3.14 23.05 13.36
C ASN A 127 -2.03 23.20 12.30
N CYS A 128 -1.90 22.22 11.42
CA CYS A 128 -0.94 22.28 10.31
C CYS A 128 -1.52 23.15 9.20
N THR A 129 -0.73 24.07 8.64
CA THR A 129 -1.13 24.78 7.43
C THR A 129 -0.69 24.00 6.20
N ILE A 130 -1.29 24.26 5.05
CA ILE A 130 -0.89 23.63 3.78
C ILE A 130 0.60 23.89 3.48
N GLU A 131 1.14 25.06 3.84
CA GLU A 131 2.56 25.37 3.67
C GLU A 131 3.46 24.51 4.56
N LYS A 132 3.07 24.30 5.82
CA LYS A 132 3.81 23.43 6.75
C LYS A 132 3.75 21.98 6.27
N LEU A 133 2.58 21.52 5.81
CA LEU A 133 2.42 20.19 5.23
C LEU A 133 3.26 20.03 3.95
N ALA A 134 3.29 21.03 3.08
CA ALA A 134 4.10 21.03 1.86
C ALA A 134 5.61 20.91 2.16
N ARG A 135 6.09 21.61 3.19
CA ARG A 135 7.49 21.47 3.66
C ARG A 135 7.76 20.07 4.16
N PHE A 136 6.92 19.58 5.09
CA PHE A 136 7.05 18.23 5.64
C PHE A 136 7.12 17.15 4.55
N ILE A 137 6.21 17.20 3.57
CA ILE A 137 6.16 16.22 2.48
C ILE A 137 7.45 16.30 1.64
N ASN A 138 7.91 17.49 1.29
CA ASN A 138 9.12 17.62 0.48
C ASN A 138 10.39 17.20 1.23
N ASP A 139 10.47 17.52 2.53
CA ASP A 139 11.60 17.15 3.39
C ASP A 139 11.65 15.63 3.62
N THR A 140 10.48 14.98 3.65
CA THR A 140 10.35 13.54 3.90
C THR A 140 10.56 12.71 2.62
N PHE A 141 9.98 13.14 1.51
CA PHE A 141 9.92 12.34 0.28
C PHE A 141 10.80 12.87 -0.85
N HIS A 142 11.43 14.03 -0.67
CA HIS A 142 12.28 14.68 -1.67
C HIS A 142 11.65 14.67 -3.07
N LEU A 143 10.48 15.34 -3.20
CA LEU A 143 9.66 15.26 -4.41
C LEU A 143 10.24 16.02 -5.62
N ASP A 144 11.46 16.57 -5.51
CA ASP A 144 12.13 17.44 -6.48
C ASP A 144 11.24 18.57 -7.02
N LYS A 145 10.35 19.10 -6.18
CA LYS A 145 9.46 20.21 -6.51
C LYS A 145 9.65 21.34 -5.51
N SER A 146 9.47 22.57 -5.96
CA SER A 146 9.46 23.71 -5.05
C SER A 146 8.31 23.58 -4.03
N TYR A 147 8.51 24.05 -2.80
CA TYR A 147 7.45 24.07 -1.78
C TYR A 147 6.18 24.77 -2.27
N ARG A 148 6.34 25.82 -3.10
CA ARG A 148 5.22 26.53 -3.72
C ARG A 148 4.43 25.64 -4.67
N THR A 149 5.11 24.84 -5.48
CA THR A 149 4.47 23.87 -6.39
C THR A 149 3.69 22.81 -5.60
N ILE A 150 4.28 22.30 -4.51
CA ILE A 150 3.64 21.29 -3.66
C ILE A 150 2.41 21.87 -2.96
N SER A 151 2.52 23.05 -2.35
CA SER A 151 1.39 23.75 -1.73
C SER A 151 0.24 23.99 -2.74
N ASN A 152 0.57 24.47 -3.94
CA ASN A 152 -0.41 24.64 -5.02
C ASN A 152 -1.08 23.32 -5.42
N SER A 153 -0.31 22.23 -5.51
CA SER A 153 -0.85 20.90 -5.79
C SER A 153 -1.80 20.43 -4.69
N LEU A 154 -1.43 20.59 -3.41
CA LEU A 154 -2.28 20.25 -2.27
C LEU A 154 -3.58 21.06 -2.26
N SER A 155 -3.54 22.33 -2.66
CA SER A 155 -4.75 23.15 -2.78
C SER A 155 -5.66 22.72 -3.95
N LYS A 156 -5.08 22.20 -5.03
CA LYS A 156 -5.82 21.74 -6.23
C LYS A 156 -6.36 20.32 -6.10
N PHE A 157 -5.66 19.43 -5.40
CA PHE A 157 -6.06 18.03 -5.22
C PHE A 157 -7.14 17.85 -4.14
N LYS A 158 -7.94 18.88 -3.87
CA LYS A 158 -9.10 18.76 -2.99
C LYS A 158 -10.08 17.77 -3.61
N VAL A 159 -10.43 16.72 -2.87
CA VAL A 159 -11.38 15.70 -3.32
C VAL A 159 -12.73 15.96 -2.68
N GLU A 160 -13.80 15.71 -3.43
CA GLU A 160 -15.15 15.72 -2.88
C GLU A 160 -15.26 14.64 -1.80
N LYS A 161 -15.90 14.95 -0.67
CA LYS A 161 -16.01 14.08 0.51
C LYS A 161 -16.48 12.66 0.16
N GLU A 162 -17.39 12.52 -0.80
CA GLU A 162 -17.93 11.23 -1.25
C GLU A 162 -16.91 10.34 -1.98
N LYS A 163 -15.85 10.93 -2.54
CA LYS A 163 -14.78 10.25 -3.28
C LYS A 163 -13.47 10.18 -2.47
N ASP A 164 -13.48 10.67 -1.23
CA ASP A 164 -12.31 10.70 -0.36
C ASP A 164 -12.12 9.34 0.32
N LEU A 165 -11.04 8.64 -0.03
CA LEU A 165 -10.72 7.32 0.49
C LEU A 165 -10.44 7.36 1.99
N VAL A 166 -9.73 8.38 2.46
CA VAL A 166 -9.35 8.54 3.87
C VAL A 166 -10.59 8.80 4.71
N TYR A 167 -11.53 9.61 4.21
CA TYR A 167 -12.80 9.85 4.88
C TYR A 167 -13.56 8.54 5.12
N HIS A 168 -13.74 7.72 4.09
CA HIS A 168 -14.42 6.42 4.22
C HIS A 168 -13.66 5.45 5.12
N ALA A 169 -12.33 5.40 5.03
CA ALA A 169 -11.52 4.59 5.93
C ALA A 169 -11.69 5.00 7.40
N THR A 170 -11.78 6.31 7.68
CA THR A 170 -11.97 6.85 9.03
C THR A 170 -13.34 6.47 9.59
N LEU A 171 -14.41 6.59 8.79
CA LEU A 171 -15.75 6.14 9.16
C LEU A 171 -15.80 4.66 9.54
N ILE A 172 -15.14 3.80 8.75
CA ILE A 172 -15.09 2.35 9.03
C ILE A 172 -14.40 2.08 10.37
N LEU A 173 -13.29 2.77 10.65
CA LEU A 173 -12.56 2.60 11.91
C LEU A 173 -13.37 3.08 13.11
N GLU A 174 -14.17 4.14 12.97
CA GLU A 174 -15.06 4.61 14.02
C GLU A 174 -16.22 3.65 14.27
N GLN A 175 -16.83 3.10 13.20
CA GLN A 175 -17.88 2.08 13.31
C GLN A 175 -17.38 0.83 14.04
N LYS A 176 -16.19 0.33 13.68
CA LYS A 176 -15.58 -0.83 14.35
C LYS A 176 -15.25 -0.62 15.83
N LYS A 177 -15.12 0.63 16.30
CA LYS A 177 -14.91 0.90 17.73
C LYS A 177 -16.21 0.86 18.55
N GLN A 178 -17.35 0.92 17.88
CA GLN A 178 -18.68 0.93 18.49
C GLN A 178 -19.31 -0.47 18.54
N GLU A 179 -18.74 -1.44 17.81
CA GLU A 179 -19.03 -2.88 17.91
C GLU A 179 -18.19 -3.55 19.01
#